data_AF-A0A841RQX5-F1
#
_entry.id   AF-A0A841RQX5-F1
#
_cell.length_a   1.000
_cell.length_b   1.000
_cell.length_c   1.000
_cell.angle_alpha   90.00
_cell.angle_beta   90.00
_cell.angle_gamma   90.00
#
_symmetry.space_group_name_H-M   'P 1'
#
loop_
_entity.id
_entity.type
_entity.pdbx_description
1 polymer ?
#
loop_
_entity_poly.entity_id
_entity_poly.type
_entity_poly.pdbx_seq_one_letter_code
_entity_poly.pdbx_strand_id
1 'polypeptide(L)' 'MRISPLASAILYFGLGGLFTYIAIQSVEDTVFNFFTILLAFFATVDFVLAIRLLGLHFRIKKAKEKDKK' A
#
# COMPACT_ATOMS: atom_id res chain seq x y z
N MET A 1 7.51 20.24 3.05
CA MET A 1 8.05 19.10 2.27
C MET A 1 6.98 18.62 1.29
N ARG A 2 7.20 18.73 -0.03
CA ARG A 2 6.31 18.10 -1.02
C ARG A 2 6.61 16.61 -1.03
N ILE A 3 5.91 15.83 -0.21
CA ILE A 3 6.02 14.37 -0.27
C ILE A 3 5.48 13.95 -1.65
N SER A 4 6.36 13.43 -2.50
CA SER A 4 5.97 12.97 -3.82
C SER A 4 4.96 11.83 -3.66
N PRO A 5 3.82 11.84 -4.39
CA PRO A 5 2.82 10.76 -4.35
C PRO A 5 3.44 9.36 -4.54
N LEU A 6 4.54 9.28 -5.30
CA LEU A 6 5.27 8.05 -5.55
C LEU A 6 6.08 7.59 -4.33
N ALA A 7 6.68 8.52 -3.58
CA ALA A 7 7.40 8.18 -2.35
C ALA A 7 6.44 7.62 -1.29
N SER A 8 5.28 8.26 -1.12
CA SER A 8 4.22 7.74 -0.24
C SER A 8 3.72 6.36 -0.68
N ALA A 9 3.54 6.13 -1.99
CA ALA A 9 3.09 4.84 -2.50
C ALA A 9 4.05 3.70 -2.16
N ILE A 10 5.36 3.94 -2.29
CA ILE A 10 6.40 2.96 -1.95
C ILE A 10 6.38 2.67 -0.45
N LEU A 11 6.22 3.70 0.39
CA LEU A 11 6.13 3.52 1.84
C LEU A 11 4.92 2.67 2.24
N TYR A 12 3.72 2.99 1.72
CA TYR A 12 2.52 2.20 2.00
C TYR A 12 2.66 0.75 1.48
N PHE A 13 3.26 0.55 0.31
CA PHE A 13 3.51 -0.80 -0.21
C PHE A 13 4.45 -1.60 0.70
N GLY A 14 5.54 -0.97 1.15
CA GLY A 14 6.48 -1.60 2.09
C GLY A 14 5.84 -1.89 3.45
N LEU A 15 5.03 -0.97 3.95
CA LEU A 15 4.31 -1.15 5.22
C LEU A 15 3.26 -2.26 5.15
N GLY A 16 2.49 -2.33 4.05
CA GLY A 16 1.56 -3.43 3.81
C GLY A 16 2.26 -4.80 3.70
N GLY A 17 3.43 -4.84 3.07
CA GLY A 17 4.30 -6.02 3.04
C GLY A 17 4.78 -6.43 4.44
N LEU A 18 5.18 -5.46 5.27
CA LEU A 18 5.57 -5.70 6.66
C LEU A 18 4.41 -6.25 7.49
N PHE A 19 3.21 -5.66 7.40
CA PHE A 19 2.04 -6.18 8.09
C PHE A 19 1.66 -7.58 7.62
N THR A 20 1.80 -7.87 6.33
CA THR A 20 1.58 -9.23 5.79
C THR A 20 2.58 -10.22 6.40
N TYR A 21 3.87 -9.85 6.47
CA TYR A 21 4.90 -10.70 7.07
C TYR A 21 4.60 -10.99 8.55
N ILE A 22 4.26 -9.95 9.32
CA ILE A 22 3.90 -10.11 10.74
C ILE A 22 2.61 -10.93 10.89
N ALA A 23 1.62 -10.75 10.02
CA ALA A 23 0.38 -11.53 10.04
C ALA A 23 0.64 -13.03 9.86
N ILE A 24 1.51 -13.39 8.92
CA ILE A 24 1.91 -14.79 8.68
C ILE A 24 2.61 -15.37 9.91
N GLN A 25 3.52 -14.60 10.53
CA GLN A 25 4.22 -15.03 11.74
C GLN A 25 3.31 -15.12 12.97
N SER A 26 2.16 -14.42 12.96
CA SER A 26 1.18 -14.44 14.06
C SER A 26 0.17 -15.60 13.95
N VAL A 27 0.29 -16.44 12.91
CA VAL A 27 -0.51 -17.64 12.78
C VAL A 27 0.00 -18.66 13.81
N GLU A 28 -0.82 -18.91 14.83
CA GLU A 28 -0.60 -19.98 15.80
C GLU A 28 -1.32 -21.24 15.31
N ASP A 29 -2.50 -21.56 15.85
CA ASP A 29 -3.26 -22.76 15.47
C ASP A 29 -4.11 -22.55 14.21
N THR A 30 -4.58 -21.33 13.98
CA THR A 30 -5.42 -21.00 12.81
C THR A 30 -5.15 -19.59 12.29
N VAL A 31 -5.39 -19.40 11.00
CA VAL A 31 -5.38 -18.09 10.33
C VAL A 31 -6.52 -17.16 10.78
N PHE A 32 -7.52 -17.68 11.51
CA PHE A 32 -8.66 -16.91 11.99
C PHE A 32 -8.41 -16.23 13.35
N ASN A 33 -7.18 -16.26 13.86
CA ASN A 33 -6.83 -15.51 15.05
C ASN A 33 -7.10 -14.01 14.84
N PHE A 34 -7.62 -13.35 15.86
CA PHE A 34 -7.95 -11.92 15.84
C PHE A 34 -6.78 -11.06 15.37
N PHE A 35 -5.57 -11.33 15.87
CA PHE A 35 -4.37 -10.58 15.50
C PHE A 35 -4.00 -10.77 14.01
N THR A 36 -4.07 -11.99 13.50
CA THR A 36 -3.80 -12.28 12.07
C THR A 36 -4.78 -11.53 11.17
N ILE A 37 -6.08 -11.57 11.50
CA ILE A 37 -7.12 -10.86 10.74
C ILE A 37 -6.91 -9.34 10.81
N LEU A 38 -6.59 -8.81 11.99
CA LEU A 38 -6.35 -7.38 12.20
C LEU A 38 -5.14 -6.89 11.38
N LEU A 39 -4.04 -7.64 11.40
CA LEU A 39 -2.84 -7.32 10.61
C LEU A 39 -3.10 -7.43 9.11
N ALA A 40 -3.86 -8.44 8.67
CA ALA A 40 -4.26 -8.58 7.27
C ALA A 40 -5.18 -7.43 6.81
N PHE A 41 -6.06 -6.96 7.69
CA PHE A 41 -6.89 -5.78 7.43
C PHE A 41 -6.05 -4.52 7.23
N PHE A 42 -5.08 -4.26 8.12
CA PHE A 42 -4.16 -3.13 7.95
C PHE A 42 -3.35 -3.23 6.65
N ALA A 43 -2.77 -4.41 6.38
CA ALA A 43 -2.06 -4.66 5.13
C ALA A 43 -2.92 -4.35 3.89
N THR A 44 -4.21 -4.72 3.92
CA THR A 44 -5.15 -4.42 2.83
C THR A 44 -5.33 -2.93 2.63
N VAL A 45 -5.53 -2.16 3.71
CA VAL A 45 -5.66 -0.69 3.64
C VAL A 45 -4.40 -0.07 3.03
N ASP A 46 -3.21 -0.50 3.48
CA ASP A 46 -1.93 -0.01 2.97
C ASP A 46 -1.75 -0.30 1.48
N PHE A 47 -2.06 -1.52 1.02
CA PHE A 47 -1.98 -1.86 -0.40
C PHE A 47 -2.96 -1.04 -1.25
N VAL A 48 -4.18 -0.82 -0.78
CA VAL A 48 -5.17 0.02 -1.48
C VAL A 48 -4.66 1.46 -1.62
N LEU A 49 -4.09 2.03 -0.55
CA LEU A 49 -3.50 3.37 -0.59
C LEU A 49 -2.31 3.43 -1.55
N ALA A 50 -1.41 2.44 -1.52
CA ALA A 50 -0.28 2.33 -2.42
C ALA A 50 -0.73 2.30 -3.89
N ILE A 51 -1.70 1.44 -4.24
CA ILE A 51 -2.25 1.33 -5.59
C ILE A 51 -2.89 2.65 -6.03
N ARG A 52 -3.67 3.30 -5.16
CA ARG A 52 -4.33 4.57 -5.46
C ARG A 52 -3.32 5.69 -5.75
N LEU A 53 -2.24 5.75 -4.98
CA LEU A 53 -1.17 6.72 -5.16
C LEU A 53 -0.32 6.46 -6.42
N LEU A 54 -0.04 5.19 -6.74
CA LEU A 54 0.58 4.82 -8.01
C LEU A 54 -0.29 5.23 -9.20
N GLY A 55 -1.59 4.93 -9.15
CA GLY A 55 -2.56 5.36 -10.17
C GLY A 55 -2.60 6.88 -10.34
N LEU A 56 -2.58 7.63 -9.24
CA LEU A 56 -2.50 9.10 -9.26
C LEU A 56 -1.21 9.58 -9.93
N HIS A 57 -0.06 8.97 -9.63
CA HIS A 57 1.22 9.32 -10.26
C HIS A 57 1.17 9.13 -11.77
N PHE A 58 0.66 7.99 -12.25
CA PHE A 58 0.51 7.75 -13.69
C PHE A 58 -0.47 8.71 -14.35
N ARG A 59 -1.57 9.06 -13.66
CA ARG A 59 -2.56 10.01 -14.18
C ARG A 59 -1.98 11.43 -14.33
N ILE A 60 -1.21 11.88 -13.34
CA ILE A 60 -0.50 13.16 -13.39
C ILE A 60 0.55 13.15 -14.50
N LYS A 61 1.30 12.06 -14.67
CA LYS A 61 2.28 11.91 -15.76
C LYS A 61 1.62 12.02 -17.14
N LYS A 62 0.53 11.28 -17.36
CA LYS A 62 -0.23 11.32 -18.62
C LYS A 62 -0.82 12.70 -18.91
N ALA A 63 -1.32 13.42 -17.90
CA ALA A 63 -1.84 14.77 -18.07
C ALA A 63 -0.75 15.76 -18.51
N LYS A 64 0.44 15.69 -17.90
CA LYS A 64 1.61 16.51 -18.32
C LYS A 64 2.10 16.20 -19.73
N GLU A 65 1.99 14.95 -20.18
CA GLU A 65 2.38 14.56 -21.55
C GLU A 65 1.38 15.07 -22.60
N LYS A 66 0.09 15.15 -22.27
CA LYS A 66 -0.93 15.74 -23.15
C LYS A 66 -0.77 17.26 -23.31
N ASP A 67 -0.43 17.97 -22.24
CA ASP A 67 -0.24 19.43 -22.26
C ASP A 67 1.01 19.88 -23.05
N LYS A 68 1.93 18.94 -23.33
CA LYS A 68 3.14 19.19 -24.13
C LYS A 68 2.97 18.88 -25.63
N LYS A 69 1.82 18.34 -26.05
CA LYS A 69 1.51 18.00 -27.44
C LYS A 69 0.55 19.01 -28.03
#